data_AF-A0A0F2TEB7-F1
#
_entry.id   AF-A0A0F2TEB7-F1
#
_cell.length_a   1.000
_cell.length_b   1.000
_cell.length_c   1.000
_cell.angle_alpha   90.00
_cell.angle_beta   90.00
_cell.angle_gamma   90.00
#
_symmetry.space_group_name_H-M   'P 1'
#
loop_
_entity.id
_entity.type
_entity.pdbx_description
1 polymer ?
#
loop_
_entity_poly.entity_id
_entity_poly.type
_entity_poly.pdbx_seq_one_letter_code
_entity_poly.pdbx_strand_id
1 'polypeptide(L)' 'MTDISVSPKSVTQVLLQDGQWYTVNTGTFTIGSYRLLTDNELMDHLLATEVSTPGFSFEEPGGRTVTGPLSSITAIRR' A
#
# COMPACT_ATOMS: atom_id res chain seq x y z
N MET A 1 -3.22 19.03 -17.26
CA MET A 1 -3.09 18.23 -16.03
C MET A 1 -1.75 17.55 -16.09
N THR A 2 -0.83 17.88 -15.19
CA THR A 2 0.44 17.15 -15.08
C THR A 2 0.13 15.86 -14.35
N ASP A 3 0.23 14.74 -15.05
CA ASP A 3 0.08 13.42 -14.44
C ASP A 3 1.31 13.17 -13.56
N ILE A 4 1.16 13.34 -12.24
CA ILE A 4 2.22 13.06 -11.27
C ILE A 4 2.20 11.55 -11.01
N SER A 5 2.66 10.78 -11.99
CA SER A 5 2.94 9.36 -11.86
C SER A 5 4.19 9.18 -11.00
N VAL A 6 4.02 8.72 -9.77
CA VAL A 6 5.15 8.29 -8.92
C VAL A 6 5.35 6.80 -9.12
N SER A 7 6.52 6.42 -9.64
CA SER A 7 6.90 5.01 -9.72
C SER A 7 7.06 4.45 -8.30
N PRO A 8 6.38 3.34 -7.94
CA PRO A 8 6.54 2.71 -6.63
C PRO A 8 8.00 2.39 -6.29
N LYS A 9 8.80 2.04 -7.29
CA LYS A 9 10.23 1.74 -7.11
C LYS A 9 11.08 2.94 -6.69
N SER A 10 10.58 4.15 -6.91
CA SER A 10 11.26 5.40 -6.56
C SER A 10 10.92 5.91 -5.16
N VAL A 11 9.99 5.25 -4.45
CA VAL A 11 9.58 5.68 -3.11
C VAL A 11 10.69 5.40 -2.10
N THR A 12 11.06 6.41 -1.34
CA THR A 12 12.10 6.35 -0.29
C THR A 12 11.55 6.59 1.11
N GLN A 13 10.39 7.26 1.24
CA GLN A 13 9.72 7.42 2.53
C GLN A 13 8.18 7.40 2.38
N VAL A 14 7.49 6.91 3.42
CA VAL A 14 6.03 6.86 3.53
C VAL A 14 5.60 7.50 4.85
N LEU A 15 4.63 8.41 4.80
CA LEU A 15 3.96 8.96 5.98
C LEU A 15 2.70 8.17 6.25
N LEU A 16 2.60 7.55 7.43
CA LEU A 16 1.41 6.82 7.84
C LEU A 16 0.48 7.70 8.69
N GLN A 17 -0.76 7.23 8.90
CA GLN A 17 -1.79 7.90 9.68
C GLN A 17 -1.43 8.13 11.16
N ASP A 18 -0.43 7.42 11.68
CA ASP A 18 0.16 7.69 12.99
C ASP A 18 0.96 8.99 13.04
N GLY A 19 1.15 9.66 11.90
CA GLY A 19 1.87 10.93 11.76
C GLY A 19 3.38 10.76 11.63
N GLN A 20 3.89 9.52 11.53
CA GLN A 20 5.32 9.24 11.44
C GLN A 20 5.76 8.91 10.01
N TRP A 21 6.96 9.41 9.65
CA TRP A 21 7.65 9.01 8.42
C TRP A 21 8.44 7.71 8.62
N TYR A 22 8.24 6.78 7.71
CA TYR A 22 8.93 5.50 7.63
C TYR A 22 9.87 5.51 6.42
N THR A 23 11.10 5.05 6.62
CA THR A 23 12.08 4.92 5.53
C THR A 23 11.84 3.62 4.78
N VAL A 24 11.90 3.67 3.46
CA VAL A 24 11.67 2.52 2.58
C VAL A 24 12.99 2.07 1.96
N ASN A 25 13.28 0.77 2.04
CA ASN A 25 14.28 0.13 1.19
C ASN A 25 13.82 0.28 -0.26
N THR A 26 14.62 0.99 -1.05
CA THR A 26 14.27 1.37 -2.42
C THR A 26 13.91 0.14 -3.26
N GLY A 27 12.81 0.23 -4.01
CA GLY A 27 12.32 -0.86 -4.84
C GLY A 27 11.43 -1.88 -4.14
N THR A 28 11.27 -1.80 -2.80
CA THR A 28 10.41 -2.74 -2.03
C THR A 28 8.98 -2.24 -1.88
N PHE A 29 8.71 -0.96 -2.14
CA PHE A 29 7.36 -0.40 -2.03
C PHE A 29 6.44 -0.99 -3.10
N THR A 30 5.34 -1.58 -2.65
CA THR A 30 4.30 -2.19 -3.48
C THR A 30 2.93 -1.72 -3.01
N ILE A 31 2.02 -1.58 -3.96
CA ILE A 31 0.61 -1.29 -3.72
C ILE A 31 -0.17 -2.54 -4.08
N GLY A 32 -1.10 -2.94 -3.21
CA GLY A 32 -1.99 -4.07 -3.45
C GLY A 32 -2.86 -3.83 -4.68
N SER A 33 -3.27 -4.90 -5.35
CA SER A 33 -4.18 -4.80 -6.49
C SER A 33 -5.58 -4.45 -6.00
N TYR A 34 -6.17 -3.39 -6.57
CA TYR A 34 -7.57 -3.05 -6.35
C TYR A 34 -8.39 -3.50 -7.55
N ARG A 35 -9.50 -4.18 -7.26
CA ARG A 35 -10.49 -4.58 -8.27
C ARG A 35 -11.84 -4.04 -7.85
N LEU A 36 -12.53 -3.39 -8.78
CA LEU A 36 -13.95 -3.10 -8.64
C LEU A 36 -14.71 -4.41 -8.61
N LEU A 37 -15.45 -4.65 -7.53
CA LEU A 37 -16.32 -5.81 -7.41
C LEU A 37 -17.73 -5.42 -7.85
N THR A 38 -18.36 -6.30 -8.60
CA THR A 38 -19.81 -6.23 -8.82
C THR A 38 -20.57 -6.66 -7.56
N ASP A 39 -21.85 -6.32 -7.43
CA ASP A 39 -22.67 -6.67 -6.25
C ASP A 39 -22.67 -8.18 -5.94
N ASN A 40 -22.64 -9.03 -6.98
CA ASN A 40 -22.56 -10.48 -6.83
C ASN A 40 -21.18 -10.92 -6.32
N GLU A 41 -20.10 -10.35 -6.86
CA GLU A 41 -18.73 -10.66 -6.41
C GLU A 41 -18.44 -10.12 -5.01
N LEU A 42 -19.11 -9.05 -4.59
CA LEU A 42 -18.98 -8.51 -3.24
C LEU A 42 -19.49 -9.51 -2.20
N MET A 43 -20.64 -10.15 -2.44
CA MET A 43 -21.18 -11.17 -1.54
C MET A 43 -20.25 -12.39 -1.45
N ASP A 44 -19.72 -12.86 -2.57
CA ASP A 44 -18.75 -13.95 -2.59
C ASP A 44 -17.44 -13.57 -1.87
N HIS A 45 -16.97 -12.33 -2.04
CA HIS A 45 -15.75 -11.84 -1.38
C HIS A 45 -15.92 -11.67 0.13
N LEU A 46 -17.07 -11.18 0.60
CA LEU A 46 -17.39 -11.05 2.02
C LEU A 46 -17.55 -12.40 2.72
N LEU A 47 -17.94 -13.45 1.98
CA LEU A 47 -18.04 -14.82 2.51
C LEU A 47 -16.70 -15.56 2.48
N ALA A 48 -15.83 -15.26 1.50
CA ALA A 48 -14.51 -15.86 1.31
C ALA A 48 -13.41 -15.33 2.26
N THR A 49 -13.80 -14.97 3.49
CA THR A 49 -13.00 -14.31 4.54
C THR A 49 -11.70 -15.05 4.92
N GLU A 50 -10.64 -15.05 4.10
CA GLU A 50 -9.36 -15.61 4.58
C GLU A 50 -8.07 -14.92 4.16
N VAL A 51 -8.03 -14.03 3.17
CA VAL A 51 -6.76 -13.32 2.87
C VAL A 51 -7.02 -11.87 2.53
N SER A 52 -7.05 -11.02 3.56
CA SER A 52 -6.95 -9.57 3.38
C SER A 52 -5.57 -9.26 2.79
N THR A 53 -5.47 -9.23 1.47
CA THR A 53 -4.25 -8.80 0.78
C THR A 53 -3.95 -7.36 1.23
N PRO A 54 -2.74 -7.07 1.74
CA PRO A 54 -2.44 -5.75 2.24
C PRO A 54 -2.54 -4.72 1.11
N GLY A 55 -3.09 -3.55 1.42
CA GLY A 55 -3.25 -2.46 0.47
C GLY A 55 -1.92 -1.81 0.06
N PHE A 56 -0.89 -1.92 0.90
CA PHE A 56 0.50 -1.62 0.58
C PHE A 56 1.46 -2.54 1.36
N SER A 57 2.70 -2.64 0.88
CA SER A 57 3.81 -3.28 1.60
C SER A 57 5.14 -2.61 1.25
N PHE A 58 6.05 -2.50 2.22
CA PHE A 58 7.45 -2.14 1.99
C PHE A 58 8.36 -2.68 3.09
N GLU A 59 9.68 -2.67 2.86
CA GLU A 59 10.67 -3.02 3.87
C GLU A 59 11.38 -1.76 4.39
N GLU A 60 11.62 -1.70 5.70
CA GLU A 60 12.49 -0.67 6.29
C GLU A 60 13.97 -1.09 6.30
N PRO A 61 14.91 -0.15 6.49
CA PRO A 61 16.36 -0.42 6.63
C PRO A 61 16.81 -1.39 7.74
N GLY A 62 15.89 -2.04 8.46
CA GLY A 62 16.17 -3.12 9.42
C GLY A 62 15.63 -4.48 9.00
N GLY A 63 15.14 -4.62 7.77
CA GLY A 63 14.50 -5.86 7.27
C GLY A 63 13.09 -6.10 7.79
N ARG A 64 12.50 -5.13 8.51
CA ARG A 64 11.10 -5.19 8.95
C ARG A 64 10.18 -4.87 7.77
N THR A 65 9.23 -5.76 7.50
CA THR A 65 8.14 -5.48 6.55
C THR A 65 7.03 -4.70 7.25
N VAL A 66 6.61 -3.61 6.61
CA VAL A 66 5.46 -2.79 7.02
C VAL A 66 4.36 -2.96 6.00
N THR A 67 3.17 -3.35 6.45
CA THR A 67 1.99 -3.55 5.60
C THR A 67 0.78 -2.88 6.23
N GLY A 68 -0.22 -2.57 5.40
CA GLY A 68 -1.47 -1.99 5.89
C GLY A 68 -2.44 -1.70 4.75
N PRO A 69 -3.64 -1.17 5.06
CA PRO A 69 -4.56 -0.71 4.04
C PRO A 69 -4.01 0.57 3.37
N LEU A 70 -4.29 0.78 2.09
CA LEU A 70 -3.81 1.97 1.37
C LEU A 70 -4.37 3.27 1.97
N SER A 71 -5.54 3.21 2.60
CA SER A 71 -6.12 4.33 3.35
C SER A 71 -5.25 4.81 4.51
N SER A 72 -4.27 4.01 4.95
CA SER A 72 -3.33 4.41 6.01
C SER A 72 -2.13 5.22 5.51
N ILE A 73 -1.90 5.32 4.20
CA ILE A 73 -0.87 6.18 3.63
C ILE A 73 -1.40 7.61 3.53
N THR A 74 -0.71 8.55 4.17
CA THR A 74 -1.03 9.98 4.11
C THR A 74 -0.21 10.69 3.03
N ALA A 75 1.06 10.33 2.87
CA ALA A 75 1.95 10.91 1.85
C ALA A 75 3.13 9.98 1.53
N ILE A 76 3.80 10.22 0.40
CA ILE A 76 5.03 9.53 -0.02
C ILE A 76 6.10 10.53 -0.47
N ARG A 77 7.36 10.12 -0.41
CA ARG A 77 8.53 10.85 -0.96
C ARG A 77 9.36 9.94 -1.85
N ARG A 78 10.04 10.54 -2.82
CA ARG A 78 11.03 9.91 -3.70
C ARG A 78 12.41 10.47 -3.39
#